data_AF-A0A348WEH2-F1
#
_entry.id   AF-A0A348WEH2-F1
#
_cell.length_a   1.000
_cell.length_b   1.000
_cell.length_c   1.000
_cell.angle_alpha   90.00
_cell.angle_beta   90.00
_cell.angle_gamma   90.00
#
_symmetry.space_group_name_H-M   'P 1'
#
loop_
_entity.id
_entity.type
_entity.pdbx_description
1 polymer ?
#
loop_
_entity_poly.entity_id
_entity_poly.type
_entity_poly.pdbx_seq_one_letter_code
_entity_poly.pdbx_strand_id
1 'polypeptide(L)' 'MKDINDLRQARSAAATAMQAAAAKLTELDEADTLDEAAIATAQGEFDTAEADFKKADGAV' A
#
# COMPACT_ATOMS: atom_id res chain seq x y z
N MET A 1 -13.30 -2.26 -20.40
CA MET A 1 -13.44 -2.92 -19.09
C MET A 1 -12.21 -3.80 -18.92
N LYS A 2 -11.44 -3.67 -17.84
CA LYS A 2 -10.31 -4.59 -17.58
C LYS A 2 -10.86 -6.00 -17.35
N ASP A 3 -10.10 -7.03 -17.69
CA ASP A 3 -10.48 -8.42 -17.40
C ASP A 3 -10.58 -8.60 -15.87
N ILE A 4 -11.51 -9.43 -15.39
CA ILE A 4 -11.64 -9.79 -13.98
C ILE A 4 -10.33 -10.36 -13.41
N ASN A 5 -9.54 -11.06 -14.23
CA ASN A 5 -8.21 -11.55 -13.87
C ASN A 5 -7.23 -10.39 -13.66
N ASP A 6 -7.26 -9.37 -14.53
CA ASP A 6 -6.42 -8.16 -14.37
C ASP A 6 -6.80 -7.40 -13.10
N LEU A 7 -8.10 -7.31 -12.79
CA LEU A 7 -8.60 -6.65 -11.57
C LEU A 7 -8.21 -7.43 -10.31
N ARG A 8 -8.17 -8.77 -10.38
CA ARG A 8 -7.68 -9.62 -9.27
C ARG A 8 -6.18 -9.46 -9.05
N GLN A 9 -5.39 -9.46 -10.12
CA GLN A 9 -3.95 -9.23 -10.03
C GLN A 9 -3.64 -7.83 -9.50
N ALA A 10 -4.36 -6.80 -9.97
CA ALA A 10 -4.21 -5.43 -9.47
C ALA A 10 -4.52 -5.33 -7.97
N ARG A 11 -5.62 -5.94 -7.49
CA ARG A 11 -5.95 -6.00 -6.06
C ARG A 11 -4.87 -6.72 -5.25
N SER A 12 -4.36 -7.84 -5.76
CA SER A 12 -3.30 -8.60 -5.06
C SER A 12 -2.02 -7.79 -4.95
N ALA A 13 -1.59 -7.13 -6.04
CA ALA A 13 -0.39 -6.29 -6.04
C ALA A 13 -0.53 -5.10 -5.08
N ALA A 14 -1.68 -4.42 -5.10
CA ALA A 14 -1.98 -3.33 -4.18
C ALA A 14 -2.00 -3.79 -2.72
N ALA A 15 -2.62 -4.94 -2.42
CA ALA A 15 -2.61 -5.51 -1.08
C ALA A 15 -1.20 -5.86 -0.58
N THR A 16 -0.33 -6.42 -1.44
CA THR A 16 1.08 -6.68 -1.11
C THR A 16 1.83 -5.36 -0.85
N ALA A 17 1.59 -4.32 -1.64
CA ALA A 17 2.20 -3.01 -1.42
C ALA A 17 1.76 -2.38 -0.10
N MET A 18 0.47 -2.47 0.25
CA MET A 18 -0.04 -2.02 1.55
C MET A 18 0.63 -2.76 2.72
N GLN A 19 0.79 -4.09 2.61
CA GLN A 19 1.47 -4.89 3.63
C GLN A 19 2.94 -4.48 3.80
N ALA A 20 3.65 -4.24 2.70
CA ALA A 20 5.04 -3.81 2.74
C ALA A 20 5.18 -2.42 3.38
N ALA A 21 4.31 -1.47 3.01
CA ALA A 21 4.30 -0.14 3.60
C ALA A 21 3.95 -0.17 5.10
N ALA A 22 3.00 -1.02 5.50
CA ALA A 22 2.64 -1.21 6.92
C ALA A 22 3.81 -1.80 7.72
N ALA A 23 4.50 -2.82 7.19
CA ALA A 23 5.68 -3.38 7.84
C ALA A 23 6.80 -2.33 8.01
N LYS A 24 7.04 -1.53 6.96
CA LYS A 24 8.00 -0.42 7.01
C LYS A 24 7.63 0.64 8.04
N LEU A 25 6.33 0.96 8.20
CA LEU A 25 5.86 1.85 9.26
C LEU A 25 6.12 1.27 10.65
N THR A 26 5.84 -0.02 10.86
CA THR A 26 6.16 -0.69 12.13
C THR A 26 7.66 -0.64 12.43
N GLU A 27 8.52 -0.94 11.46
CA GLU A 27 9.98 -0.87 11.63
C GLU A 27 10.46 0.55 11.97
N LEU A 28 9.88 1.58 11.34
CA LEU A 28 10.22 2.98 11.60
C LEU A 28 9.71 3.47 12.97
N ASP A 29 8.54 3.01 13.41
CA ASP A 29 7.98 3.33 14.72
C ASP A 29 8.76 2.65 15.86
N GLU A 30 9.34 1.48 15.61
CA GLU A 30 10.18 0.75 16.56
C GLU A 30 11.66 1.21 16.56
N ALA A 31 12.05 2.09 15.62
CA ALA A 31 13.42 2.57 15.53
C ALA A 31 13.78 3.49 16.71
N ASP A 32 15.03 3.38 17.19
CA ASP A 32 15.56 4.22 18.29
C ASP A 32 15.55 5.73 17.96
N THR A 33 15.49 6.08 16.68
CA THR A 33 15.38 7.47 16.20
C THR A 33 14.24 7.55 15.19
N LEU A 34 13.25 8.39 15.51
CA LEU A 34 12.14 8.67 14.61
C LEU A 34 12.62 9.44 13.38
N ASP A 35 12.48 8.80 12.21
CA ASP A 35 12.66 9.44 10.91
C ASP A 35 11.29 9.84 10.35
N GLU A 36 10.84 11.04 10.71
CA GLU A 36 9.53 11.57 10.30
C GLU A 36 9.38 11.63 8.77
N ALA A 37 10.46 11.85 8.02
CA ALA A 37 10.42 11.89 6.56
C ALA A 37 10.22 10.50 5.96
N ALA A 38 10.90 9.49 6.51
CA ALA A 38 10.69 8.09 6.14
C ALA A 38 9.27 7.62 6.48
N ILE A 39 8.74 8.02 7.65
CA ILE A 39 7.37 7.71 8.08
C ILE A 39 6.36 8.34 7.12
N ALA A 40 6.50 9.64 6.83
CA ALA A 40 5.61 10.33 5.88
C ALA A 40 5.65 9.69 4.48
N THR A 41 6.83 9.23 4.04
CA THR A 41 6.98 8.51 2.78
C THR A 41 6.25 7.18 2.81
N ALA A 42 6.44 6.37 3.86
CA ALA A 42 5.79 5.07 3.99
C ALA A 42 4.26 5.19 4.15
N GLN A 43 3.76 6.24 4.80
CA GLN A 43 2.33 6.58 4.83
C GLN A 43 1.80 6.90 3.43
N GLY A 44 2.52 7.73 2.65
CA GLY A 44 2.12 8.03 1.27
C GLY A 44 2.14 6.81 0.35
N GLU A 45 3.09 5.89 0.54
CA GLU A 45 3.15 4.59 -0.14
C GLU A 45 1.91 3.74 0.19
N PHE A 46 1.52 3.68 1.47
CA PHE A 46 0.33 2.97 1.93
C PHE A 46 -0.95 3.56 1.33
N ASP A 47 -1.13 4.87 1.40
CA ASP A 47 -2.32 5.57 0.88
C ASP A 47 -2.48 5.37 -0.63
N THR A 48 -1.37 5.41 -1.38
CA THR A 48 -1.36 5.13 -2.82
C THR A 48 -1.80 3.71 -3.11
N ALA A 49 -1.27 2.74 -2.38
CA ALA A 49 -1.63 1.33 -2.54
C ALA A 49 -3.11 1.08 -2.15
N GLU A 50 -3.62 1.75 -1.12
CA GLU A 50 -5.03 1.67 -0.73
C GLU A 50 -5.95 2.25 -1.81
N ALA A 51 -5.59 3.39 -2.42
CA ALA A 51 -6.33 3.98 -3.53
C ALA A 51 -6.36 3.05 -4.75
N ASP A 52 -5.24 2.42 -5.10
CA ASP A 52 -5.15 1.45 -6.19
C ASP A 52 -5.98 0.20 -5.92
N PHE A 53 -5.99 -0.29 -4.68
CA PHE A 53 -6.85 -1.40 -4.25
C PHE A 53 -8.33 -1.03 -4.43
N LYS A 54 -8.76 0.11 -3.87
CA LYS A 54 -10.15 0.59 -3.96
C LYS A 54 -10.59 0.78 -5.41
N LYS A 55 -9.72 1.28 -6.27
CA LYS A 55 -9.98 1.44 -7.70
C LYS A 55 -10.15 0.10 -8.41
N ALA A 56 -9.31 -0.90 -8.07
CA ALA A 56 -9.41 -2.22 -8.65
C ALA A 56 -10.62 -3.02 -8.12
N ASP A 57 -11.05 -2.76 -6.89
CA ASP A 57 -12.22 -3.39 -6.27
C ASP A 57 -13.55 -2.77 -6.77
N GLY A 58 -13.63 -1.44 -6.85
CA GLY A 58 -14.81 -0.74 -7.37
C GLY A 58 -15.01 -0.82 -8.89
N ALA A 59 -14.05 -1.42 -9.62
CA ALA A 59 -14.14 -1.65 -11.06
C ALA A 59 -14.71 -3.04 -11.44
N VAL A 60 -15.10 -3.85 -10.44
CA VAL A 60 -15.69 -5.19 -10.57
C VAL A 60 -17.20 -5.11 -10.75
#